data_AF-A0A4S8N3H4-F1
#
_entry.id   AF-A0A4S8N3H4-F1
#
_cell.length_a   1.000
_cell.length_b   1.000
_cell.length_c   1.000
_cell.angle_alpha   90.00
_cell.angle_beta   90.00
_cell.angle_gamma   90.00
#
_symmetry.space_group_name_H-M   'P 1'
#
loop_
_entity.id
_entity.type
_entity.pdbx_description
1 polymer ?
#
loop_
_entity_poly.entity_id
_entity_poly.type
_entity_poly.pdbx_seq_one_letter_code
_entity_poly.pdbx_strand_id
1 'polypeptide(L)'
;MSDDGFDPVQRDSDLAYELYDVRPEHPEIGHLARRALAAEPWRSGLRVLLANHLEALGELDESREILLAVVGQRDHAFVDAARDLRDLEHRVGRYEEALRWAETVLGEDSEGWSDWGMFGAIKGQLGEPTLTWQILDEAVERCATTAPDELTDALAFRATGLIATFAPSERFIAAAEEAVRADPANGYVALCLVWAYIHQGRFDDAEELALRMLREDPTDEGPAIPVRMLRTVRGIMEREGMDMAELHRHGILERMWTDQRDRLLGVDVVSALTALEPLLPPAVLATLHPPIPEDGDDTGACEELVSWHDGQDPGAGDAWRLPGDFRLMSAAEIRAMDAAVEADPASYPQWAEDSLDSYYQQLMTDDAGGYLIVTITGELAIRRAGAEDEVVSASIADFFWEQVAARGGRNPRPRPQPRAQEV
;
A
#
# COMPACT_ATOMS: atom_id res chain seq x y z
N MET A 1 -25.64 -58.95 -17.45
CA MET A 1 -25.68 -57.50 -17.75
C MET A 1 -25.69 -56.82 -16.41
N SER A 2 -24.51 -56.51 -15.90
CA SER A 2 -24.35 -55.59 -14.79
C SER A 2 -24.97 -54.28 -15.24
N ASP A 3 -25.97 -53.83 -14.49
CA ASP A 3 -26.47 -52.47 -14.57
C ASP A 3 -25.24 -51.61 -14.27
N ASP A 4 -24.68 -50.94 -15.29
CA ASP A 4 -23.68 -49.87 -15.12
C ASP A 4 -24.43 -48.72 -14.44
N GLY A 5 -24.70 -48.94 -13.15
CA GLY A 5 -25.46 -48.09 -12.28
C GLY A 5 -24.66 -46.83 -12.08
N PHE A 6 -25.03 -45.82 -12.85
CA PHE A 6 -24.50 -44.49 -12.79
C PHE A 6 -24.62 -43.95 -11.35
N ASP A 7 -23.50 -43.69 -10.68
CA ASP A 7 -23.48 -43.18 -9.30
C ASP A 7 -23.94 -41.71 -9.29
N PRO A 8 -25.13 -41.41 -8.74
CA PRO A 8 -25.66 -40.05 -8.72
C PRO A 8 -24.78 -39.09 -7.89
N VAL A 9 -24.11 -39.58 -6.84
CA VAL A 9 -23.23 -38.75 -6.00
C VAL A 9 -21.99 -38.34 -6.78
N GLN A 10 -21.40 -39.28 -7.52
CA GLN A 10 -20.22 -38.99 -8.35
C GLN A 10 -20.55 -37.98 -9.45
N ARG A 11 -21.68 -38.11 -10.14
CA ARG A 11 -22.11 -37.11 -11.13
C ARG A 11 -22.30 -35.73 -10.57
N ASP A 12 -22.95 -35.64 -9.41
CA ASP A 12 -23.19 -34.35 -8.78
C ASP A 12 -21.86 -33.69 -8.40
N SER A 13 -20.91 -34.48 -7.89
CA SER A 13 -19.55 -34.04 -7.61
C SER A 13 -18.85 -33.55 -8.88
N ASP A 14 -18.81 -34.37 -9.93
CA ASP A 14 -18.10 -34.04 -11.18
C ASP A 14 -18.69 -32.78 -11.84
N LEU A 15 -20.02 -32.70 -11.93
CA LEU A 15 -20.69 -31.53 -12.51
C LEU A 15 -20.46 -30.27 -11.66
N ALA A 16 -20.36 -30.39 -10.33
CA ALA A 16 -20.04 -29.24 -9.49
C ALA A 16 -18.63 -28.71 -9.78
N TYR A 17 -17.64 -29.59 -9.94
CA TYR A 17 -16.27 -29.19 -10.32
C TYR A 17 -16.23 -28.58 -11.72
N GLU A 18 -16.83 -29.24 -12.71
CA GLU A 18 -16.89 -28.73 -14.09
C GLU A 18 -17.57 -27.35 -14.17
N LEU A 19 -18.64 -27.13 -13.40
CA LEU A 19 -19.29 -25.83 -13.32
C LEU A 19 -18.42 -24.79 -12.63
N TYR A 20 -17.71 -25.17 -11.56
CA TYR A 20 -16.83 -24.27 -10.83
C TYR A 20 -15.68 -23.78 -11.72
N ASP A 21 -15.07 -24.66 -12.50
CA ASP A 21 -13.97 -24.32 -13.43
C ASP A 21 -14.38 -23.28 -14.49
N VAL A 22 -15.67 -23.22 -14.85
CA VAL A 22 -16.20 -22.33 -15.88
C VAL A 22 -16.84 -21.07 -15.30
N ARG A 23 -17.55 -21.20 -14.18
CA ARG A 23 -18.32 -20.12 -13.54
C ARG A 23 -18.47 -20.38 -12.03
N PRO A 24 -17.47 -19.99 -11.21
CA PRO A 24 -17.46 -20.23 -9.76
C PRO A 24 -18.72 -19.76 -9.02
N GLU A 25 -19.42 -18.74 -9.51
CA GLU A 25 -20.63 -18.17 -8.90
C GLU A 25 -21.92 -18.88 -9.34
N HIS A 26 -21.84 -19.96 -10.12
CA HIS A 26 -23.04 -20.62 -10.64
C HIS A 26 -23.86 -21.27 -9.51
N PRO A 27 -25.15 -20.93 -9.33
CA PRO A 27 -25.92 -21.32 -8.13
C PRO A 27 -26.11 -22.85 -8.00
N GLU A 28 -26.07 -23.60 -9.10
CA GLU A 28 -26.16 -25.07 -9.05
C GLU A 28 -24.96 -25.72 -8.35
N ILE A 29 -23.79 -25.09 -8.28
CA ILE A 29 -22.61 -25.66 -7.62
C ILE A 29 -22.94 -25.95 -6.14
N GLY A 30 -23.49 -24.94 -5.44
CA GLY A 30 -23.91 -25.10 -4.05
C GLY A 30 -25.04 -26.11 -3.84
N HIS A 31 -25.93 -26.29 -4.82
CA HIS A 31 -26.99 -27.31 -4.75
C HIS A 31 -26.43 -28.73 -4.94
N LEU A 32 -25.58 -28.93 -5.94
CA LEU A 32 -24.95 -30.20 -6.26
C LEU A 32 -24.02 -30.65 -5.13
N ALA A 33 -23.14 -29.76 -4.66
CA ALA A 33 -22.20 -30.05 -3.58
C ALA A 33 -22.92 -30.42 -2.28
N ARG A 34 -23.94 -29.65 -1.87
CA ARG A 34 -24.73 -29.98 -0.66
C ARG A 34 -25.49 -31.31 -0.79
N ARG A 35 -26.02 -31.63 -1.97
CA ARG A 35 -26.73 -32.91 -2.20
C ARG A 35 -25.78 -34.10 -2.10
N ALA A 36 -24.61 -34.02 -2.72
CA ALA A 36 -23.59 -35.06 -2.62
C ALA A 36 -23.03 -35.17 -1.19
N LEU A 37 -22.78 -34.05 -0.49
CA LEU A 37 -22.35 -34.04 0.92
C LEU A 37 -23.42 -34.58 1.88
N ALA A 38 -24.72 -34.41 1.58
CA ALA A 38 -25.79 -35.01 2.38
C ALA A 38 -25.79 -36.54 2.29
N ALA A 39 -25.38 -37.11 1.15
CA ALA A 39 -25.23 -38.55 0.97
C ALA A 39 -23.90 -39.06 1.53
N GLU A 40 -22.81 -38.30 1.31
CA GLU A 40 -21.45 -38.68 1.68
C GLU A 40 -20.72 -37.53 2.40
N PRO A 41 -20.99 -37.31 3.71
CA PRO A 41 -20.45 -36.16 4.42
C PRO A 41 -18.92 -36.14 4.48
N TRP A 42 -18.24 -37.28 4.40
CA TRP A 42 -16.77 -37.38 4.54
C TRP A 42 -15.96 -36.90 3.32
N ARG A 43 -16.60 -36.42 2.24
CA ARG A 43 -15.90 -35.92 1.05
C ARG A 43 -15.31 -34.52 1.29
N SER A 44 -14.13 -34.45 1.93
CA SER A 44 -13.48 -33.18 2.27
C SER A 44 -13.15 -32.32 1.05
N GLY A 45 -12.73 -32.89 -0.08
CA GLY A 45 -12.55 -32.12 -1.32
C GLY A 45 -13.82 -31.41 -1.79
N LEU A 46 -14.98 -32.06 -1.67
CA LEU A 46 -16.27 -31.44 -2.04
C LEU A 46 -16.70 -30.35 -1.06
N ARG A 47 -16.26 -30.42 0.22
CA ARG A 47 -16.44 -29.33 1.17
C ARG A 47 -15.57 -28.13 0.82
N VAL A 48 -14.32 -28.35 0.42
CA VAL A 48 -13.42 -27.29 -0.08
C VAL A 48 -14.05 -26.62 -1.31
N LEU A 49 -14.54 -27.39 -2.28
CA LEU A 49 -15.27 -26.84 -3.43
C LEU A 49 -16.47 -25.98 -3.01
N LEU A 50 -17.28 -26.44 -2.05
CA LEU A 50 -18.42 -25.68 -1.54
C LEU A 50 -17.97 -24.37 -0.89
N ALA A 51 -16.89 -24.39 -0.10
CA ALA A 51 -16.34 -23.18 0.51
C ALA A 51 -15.87 -22.18 -0.55
N ASN A 52 -15.16 -22.64 -1.57
CA ASN A 52 -14.65 -21.79 -2.64
C ASN A 52 -15.80 -21.20 -3.49
N HIS A 53 -16.88 -21.96 -3.69
CA HIS A 53 -18.12 -21.43 -4.30
C HIS A 53 -18.78 -20.34 -3.43
N LEU A 54 -18.89 -20.55 -2.11
CA LEU A 54 -19.46 -19.56 -1.19
C LEU A 54 -18.62 -18.29 -1.17
N GLU A 55 -17.30 -18.44 -1.20
CA GLU A 55 -16.38 -17.32 -1.34
C GLU A 55 -16.62 -16.53 -2.63
N ALA A 56 -16.78 -17.20 -3.77
CA ALA A 56 -17.09 -16.55 -5.05
C ALA A 56 -18.44 -15.80 -5.02
N LEU A 57 -19.39 -16.24 -4.20
CA LEU A 57 -20.65 -15.54 -3.92
C LEU A 57 -20.52 -14.39 -2.91
N GLY A 58 -19.36 -14.22 -2.27
CA GLY A 58 -19.14 -13.25 -1.19
C GLY A 58 -19.63 -13.71 0.19
N GLU A 59 -20.00 -14.98 0.36
CA GLU A 59 -20.44 -15.58 1.63
C GLU A 59 -19.23 -16.02 2.46
N LEU A 60 -18.37 -15.05 2.82
CA LEU A 60 -17.03 -15.30 3.36
C LEU A 60 -17.01 -16.01 4.72
N ASP A 61 -17.96 -15.71 5.61
CA ASP A 61 -18.02 -16.34 6.93
C ASP A 61 -18.43 -17.82 6.86
N GLU A 62 -19.38 -18.18 5.96
CA GLU A 62 -19.79 -19.58 5.76
C GLU A 62 -18.66 -20.38 5.09
N SER A 63 -17.98 -19.80 4.09
CA SER A 63 -16.77 -20.38 3.49
C SER A 63 -15.72 -20.69 4.57
N ARG A 64 -15.40 -19.70 5.41
CA ARG A 64 -14.43 -19.85 6.51
C ARG A 64 -14.80 -20.99 7.45
N GLU A 65 -16.06 -21.07 7.88
CA GLU A 65 -16.53 -22.12 8.80
C GLU A 65 -16.32 -23.52 8.20
N ILE A 66 -16.62 -23.70 6.91
CA ILE A 66 -16.44 -24.97 6.22
C ILE A 66 -14.96 -25.34 6.12
N LEU A 67 -14.10 -24.40 5.72
CA LEU A 67 -12.65 -24.67 5.61
C LEU A 67 -12.04 -25.01 6.96
N LEU A 68 -12.40 -24.30 8.03
CA LEU A 68 -11.97 -24.61 9.40
C LEU A 68 -12.39 -26.03 9.82
N ALA A 69 -13.59 -26.46 9.43
CA ALA A 69 -14.07 -27.81 9.69
C ALA A 69 -13.28 -28.88 8.89
N VAL A 70 -12.84 -28.58 7.67
CA VAL A 70 -11.97 -29.47 6.87
C VAL A 70 -10.58 -29.58 7.50
N VAL A 71 -9.96 -28.45 7.81
CA VAL A 71 -8.64 -28.42 8.47
C VAL A 71 -8.65 -29.19 9.80
N GLY A 72 -9.73 -29.09 10.58
CA GLY A 72 -9.90 -29.85 11.83
C GLY A 72 -9.87 -31.38 11.67
N GLN A 73 -10.14 -31.91 10.47
CA GLN A 73 -10.13 -33.36 10.20
C GLN A 73 -8.73 -33.90 9.90
N ARG A 74 -7.78 -33.05 9.48
CA ARG A 74 -6.40 -33.42 9.11
C ARG A 74 -6.32 -34.62 8.14
N ASP A 75 -7.20 -34.66 7.15
CA ASP A 75 -7.16 -35.66 6.08
C ASP A 75 -6.39 -35.16 4.85
N HIS A 76 -6.53 -35.83 3.71
CA HIS A 76 -5.82 -35.49 2.47
C HIS A 76 -6.14 -34.08 1.92
N ALA A 77 -7.26 -33.47 2.30
CA ALA A 77 -7.64 -32.12 1.89
C ALA A 77 -7.13 -31.04 2.85
N PHE A 78 -6.40 -31.42 3.92
CA PHE A 78 -5.93 -30.51 4.96
C PHE A 78 -5.12 -29.33 4.42
N VAL A 79 -4.11 -29.62 3.58
CA VAL A 79 -3.19 -28.58 3.09
C VAL A 79 -3.89 -27.62 2.15
N ASP A 80 -4.75 -28.13 1.26
CA ASP A 80 -5.50 -27.30 0.33
C ASP A 80 -6.51 -26.40 1.06
N ALA A 81 -7.22 -26.93 2.06
CA ALA A 81 -8.10 -26.13 2.90
C ALA A 81 -7.33 -25.06 3.72
N ALA A 82 -6.10 -25.36 4.15
CA ALA A 82 -5.25 -24.39 4.83
C ALA A 82 -4.74 -23.29 3.87
N ARG A 83 -4.45 -23.61 2.61
CA ARG A 83 -4.15 -22.62 1.56
C ARG A 83 -5.34 -21.73 1.28
N ASP A 84 -6.53 -22.30 1.13
CA ASP A 84 -7.76 -21.55 0.88
C ASP A 84 -8.07 -20.63 2.08
N LEU A 85 -7.85 -21.07 3.33
CA LEU A 85 -7.93 -20.19 4.50
C LEU A 85 -6.89 -19.07 4.47
N ARG A 86 -5.62 -19.36 4.14
CA ARG A 86 -4.59 -18.33 4.00
C ARG A 86 -5.04 -17.24 3.02
N ASP A 87 -5.53 -17.66 1.85
CA ASP A 87 -5.87 -16.75 0.76
C ASP A 87 -7.16 -15.96 1.07
N LEU A 88 -8.16 -16.61 1.67
CA LEU A 88 -9.37 -15.97 2.20
C LEU A 88 -9.03 -14.88 3.23
N GLU A 89 -8.24 -15.23 4.24
CA GLU A 89 -7.87 -14.31 5.34
C GLU A 89 -7.02 -13.14 4.85
N HIS A 90 -6.13 -13.39 3.89
CA HIS A 90 -5.37 -12.34 3.22
C HIS A 90 -6.29 -11.37 2.48
N ARG A 91 -7.26 -11.88 1.70
CA ARG A 91 -8.18 -11.05 0.92
C ARG A 91 -9.08 -10.17 1.77
N VAL A 92 -9.48 -10.63 2.96
CA VAL A 92 -10.29 -9.84 3.91
C VAL A 92 -9.45 -8.95 4.84
N GLY A 93 -8.13 -8.87 4.63
CA GLY A 93 -7.23 -8.03 5.41
C GLY A 93 -6.94 -8.54 6.82
N ARG A 94 -7.22 -9.81 7.13
CA ARG A 94 -6.91 -10.45 8.42
C ARG A 94 -5.49 -11.04 8.37
N TYR A 95 -4.51 -10.18 8.13
CA TYR A 95 -3.15 -10.60 7.78
C TYR A 95 -2.45 -11.43 8.87
N GLU A 96 -2.71 -11.21 10.17
CA GLU A 96 -2.13 -12.06 11.21
C GLU A 96 -2.66 -13.50 11.18
N GLU A 97 -3.94 -13.69 10.83
CA GLU A 97 -4.51 -15.02 10.66
C GLU A 97 -4.00 -15.66 9.35
N ALA A 98 -3.95 -14.89 8.26
CA ALA A 98 -3.36 -15.34 7.01
C ALA A 98 -1.92 -15.83 7.22
N LEU A 99 -1.14 -15.12 8.04
CA LEU A 99 0.22 -15.51 8.40
C LEU A 99 0.25 -16.85 9.14
N ARG A 100 -0.65 -17.06 10.12
CA ARG A 100 -0.75 -18.35 10.83
C ARG A 100 -1.04 -19.51 9.87
N TRP A 101 -1.92 -19.32 8.91
CA TRP A 101 -2.23 -20.34 7.91
C TRP A 101 -1.06 -20.56 6.93
N ALA A 102 -0.38 -19.49 6.51
CA ALA A 102 0.82 -19.61 5.69
C ALA A 102 1.92 -20.43 6.40
N GLU A 103 2.19 -20.14 7.68
CA GLU A 103 3.14 -20.90 8.49
C GLU A 103 2.71 -22.37 8.66
N THR A 104 1.40 -22.62 8.77
CA THR A 104 0.85 -23.98 8.82
C THR A 104 1.11 -24.74 7.51
N VAL A 105 0.89 -24.11 6.36
CA VAL A 105 1.13 -24.70 5.03
C VAL A 105 2.62 -24.99 4.82
N LEU A 106 3.51 -24.05 5.17
CA LEU A 106 4.97 -24.23 5.06
C LEU A 106 5.52 -25.30 6.03
N GLY A 107 4.74 -25.70 7.04
CA GLY A 107 5.08 -26.79 7.95
C GLY A 107 4.80 -28.18 7.39
N GLU A 108 4.15 -28.31 6.24
CA GLU A 108 3.74 -29.57 5.62
C GLU A 108 4.66 -29.94 4.44
N ASP A 109 4.84 -31.24 4.19
CA ASP A 109 5.80 -31.75 3.18
C ASP A 109 5.44 -31.39 1.73
N SER A 110 4.23 -30.88 1.48
CA SER A 110 3.69 -30.57 0.15
C SER A 110 3.76 -29.08 -0.21
N GLU A 111 4.62 -28.29 0.45
CA GLU A 111 4.83 -26.87 0.12
C GLU A 111 5.38 -26.65 -1.30
N GLY A 112 4.86 -25.63 -1.98
CA GLY A 112 5.30 -25.17 -3.29
C GLY A 112 6.01 -23.81 -3.24
N TRP A 113 6.56 -23.37 -4.38
CA TRP A 113 7.13 -22.02 -4.49
C TRP A 113 6.08 -20.92 -4.25
N SER A 114 4.83 -21.17 -4.65
CA SER A 114 3.72 -20.24 -4.48
C SER A 114 3.34 -20.05 -3.02
N ASP A 115 3.50 -21.08 -2.18
CA ASP A 115 3.29 -20.98 -0.73
C ASP A 115 4.31 -20.03 -0.08
N TRP A 116 5.58 -20.11 -0.51
CA TRP A 116 6.62 -19.17 -0.10
C TRP A 116 6.34 -17.76 -0.58
N GLY A 117 5.94 -17.61 -1.85
CA GLY A 117 5.52 -16.32 -2.40
C GLY A 117 4.42 -15.66 -1.57
N MET A 118 3.35 -16.40 -1.26
CA MET A 118 2.24 -15.91 -0.45
C MET A 118 2.64 -15.58 0.99
N PHE A 119 3.49 -16.41 1.62
CA PHE A 119 4.06 -16.10 2.93
C PHE A 119 4.82 -14.77 2.91
N GLY A 120 5.66 -14.55 1.89
CA GLY A 120 6.34 -13.28 1.67
C GLY A 120 5.37 -12.11 1.54
N ALA A 121 4.37 -12.23 0.65
CA ALA A 121 3.37 -11.17 0.45
C ALA A 121 2.65 -10.77 1.75
N ILE A 122 2.24 -11.75 2.56
CA ILE A 122 1.58 -11.53 3.86
C ILE A 122 2.52 -10.83 4.85
N LYS A 123 3.80 -11.22 4.90
CA LYS A 123 4.82 -10.53 5.71
C LYS A 123 4.94 -9.05 5.33
N GLY A 124 4.78 -8.72 4.06
CA GLY A 124 4.83 -7.35 3.55
C GLY A 124 3.70 -6.50 4.11
N GLN A 125 2.48 -7.04 4.10
CA GLN A 125 1.30 -6.40 4.68
C GLN A 125 1.40 -6.22 6.20
N LEU A 126 2.19 -7.05 6.87
CA LEU A 126 2.47 -6.95 8.31
C LEU A 126 3.65 -6.01 8.65
N GLY A 127 4.15 -5.26 7.67
CA GLY A 127 5.21 -4.27 7.90
C GLY A 127 6.63 -4.86 7.90
N GLU A 128 6.85 -6.01 7.25
CA GLU A 128 8.18 -6.61 7.06
C GLU A 128 8.63 -6.56 5.58
N PRO A 129 8.74 -5.37 4.95
CA PRO A 129 8.93 -5.25 3.50
C PRO A 129 10.27 -5.83 3.01
N THR A 130 11.38 -5.58 3.71
CA THR A 130 12.70 -6.12 3.29
C THR A 130 12.73 -7.64 3.29
N LEU A 131 12.15 -8.27 4.32
CA LEU A 131 12.07 -9.73 4.40
C LEU A 131 11.16 -10.28 3.30
N THR A 132 10.03 -9.61 3.05
CA THR A 132 9.12 -9.94 1.95
C THR A 132 9.86 -10.03 0.62
N TRP A 133 10.66 -9.01 0.30
CA TRP A 133 11.36 -8.99 -0.97
C TRP A 133 12.39 -10.11 -1.10
N GLN A 134 13.04 -10.50 -0.02
CA GLN A 134 13.97 -11.63 0.01
C GLN A 134 13.23 -12.95 -0.23
N ILE A 135 12.11 -13.16 0.46
CA ILE A 135 11.26 -14.34 0.30
C ILE A 135 10.74 -14.46 -1.14
N LEU A 136 10.35 -13.35 -1.77
CA LEU A 136 9.88 -13.35 -3.16
C LEU A 136 10.99 -13.74 -4.15
N ASP A 137 12.24 -13.36 -3.92
CA ASP A 137 13.39 -13.83 -4.72
C ASP A 137 13.61 -15.33 -4.52
N GLU A 138 13.63 -15.78 -3.26
CA GLU A 138 13.80 -17.20 -2.91
C GLU A 138 12.69 -18.09 -3.49
N ALA A 139 11.45 -17.59 -3.55
CA ALA A 139 10.34 -18.28 -4.18
C ALA A 139 10.59 -18.51 -5.69
N VAL A 140 11.13 -17.52 -6.40
CA VAL A 140 11.50 -17.67 -7.83
C VAL A 140 12.64 -18.68 -7.99
N GLU A 141 13.68 -18.62 -7.16
CA GLU A 141 14.79 -19.57 -7.19
C GLU A 141 14.33 -21.02 -6.92
N ARG A 142 13.41 -21.18 -5.96
CA ARG A 142 12.78 -22.46 -5.67
C ARG A 142 11.97 -22.96 -6.86
N CYS A 143 11.12 -22.10 -7.44
CA CYS A 143 10.33 -22.43 -8.63
C CYS A 143 11.22 -22.92 -9.78
N ALA A 144 12.30 -22.19 -10.10
CA ALA A 144 13.25 -22.56 -11.14
C ALA A 144 13.86 -23.96 -10.93
N THR A 145 13.95 -24.41 -9.68
CA THR A 145 14.51 -25.72 -9.31
C THR A 145 13.44 -26.82 -9.28
N THR A 146 12.26 -26.55 -8.71
CA THR A 146 11.26 -27.58 -8.41
C THR A 146 10.13 -27.67 -9.43
N ALA A 147 9.81 -26.56 -10.10
CA ALA A 147 8.71 -26.44 -11.06
C ALA A 147 9.08 -25.46 -12.19
N PRO A 148 10.12 -25.76 -13.01
CA PRO A 148 10.64 -24.83 -14.00
C PRO A 148 9.61 -24.41 -15.07
N ASP A 149 8.59 -25.24 -15.32
CA ASP A 149 7.50 -24.93 -16.25
C ASP A 149 6.56 -23.82 -15.71
N GLU A 150 6.61 -23.54 -14.40
CA GLU A 150 5.85 -22.47 -13.72
C GLU A 150 6.70 -21.21 -13.46
N LEU A 151 7.94 -21.16 -13.96
CA LEU A 151 8.85 -20.05 -13.68
C LEU A 151 8.29 -18.69 -14.12
N THR A 152 7.56 -18.66 -15.23
CA THR A 152 6.86 -17.45 -15.70
C THR A 152 5.89 -16.91 -14.65
N ASP A 153 5.12 -17.79 -14.00
CA ASP A 153 4.16 -17.41 -12.97
C ASP A 153 4.86 -16.92 -11.70
N ALA A 154 5.98 -17.56 -11.33
CA ALA A 154 6.79 -17.11 -10.20
C ALA A 154 7.42 -15.73 -10.44
N LEU A 155 7.90 -15.46 -11.66
CA LEU A 155 8.42 -14.14 -12.03
C LEU A 155 7.33 -13.07 -11.99
N ALA A 156 6.15 -13.39 -12.51
CA ALA A 156 4.96 -12.53 -12.44
C ALA A 156 4.61 -12.21 -10.98
N PHE A 157 4.52 -13.24 -10.14
CA PHE A 157 4.20 -13.12 -8.73
C PHE A 157 5.23 -12.28 -7.96
N ARG A 158 6.52 -12.46 -8.24
CA ARG A 158 7.57 -11.61 -7.64
C ARG A 158 7.42 -10.16 -8.07
N ALA A 159 7.21 -9.88 -9.35
CA ALA A 159 7.05 -8.51 -9.84
C ALA A 159 5.86 -7.79 -9.19
N THR A 160 4.73 -8.49 -9.08
CA THR A 160 3.49 -7.93 -8.51
C THR A 160 3.63 -7.75 -7.00
N GLY A 161 4.23 -8.72 -6.30
CA GLY A 161 4.51 -8.64 -4.87
C GLY A 161 5.46 -7.49 -4.51
N LEU A 162 6.51 -7.26 -5.30
CA LEU A 162 7.44 -6.14 -5.08
C LEU A 162 6.76 -4.78 -5.26
N ILE A 163 5.89 -4.63 -6.27
CA ILE A 163 5.12 -3.40 -6.46
C ILE A 163 4.11 -3.21 -5.32
N ALA A 164 3.34 -4.25 -4.99
CA ALA A 164 2.32 -4.20 -3.94
C ALA A 164 2.89 -3.91 -2.55
N THR A 165 4.17 -4.21 -2.34
CA THR A 165 4.89 -3.95 -1.08
C THR A 165 5.85 -2.75 -1.17
N PHE A 166 5.69 -1.93 -2.22
CA PHE A 166 6.42 -0.67 -2.40
C PHE A 166 7.94 -0.85 -2.29
N ALA A 167 8.47 -1.89 -2.93
CA ALA A 167 9.91 -2.09 -3.04
C ALA A 167 10.61 -0.87 -3.69
N PRO A 168 11.92 -0.67 -3.48
CA PRO A 168 12.69 0.33 -4.20
C PRO A 168 12.57 0.14 -5.70
N SER A 169 12.51 1.25 -6.44
CA SER A 169 12.25 1.30 -7.88
C SER A 169 13.16 0.36 -8.66
N GLU A 170 14.45 0.36 -8.33
CA GLU A 170 15.49 -0.40 -9.02
C GLU A 170 15.21 -1.90 -8.93
N ARG A 171 14.55 -2.35 -7.86
CA ARG A 171 14.25 -3.75 -7.63
C ARG A 171 13.00 -4.19 -8.38
N PHE A 172 11.89 -3.46 -8.25
CA PHE A 172 10.64 -3.89 -8.85
C PHE A 172 10.57 -3.63 -10.36
N ILE A 173 11.26 -2.62 -10.88
CA ILE A 173 11.41 -2.40 -12.34
C ILE A 173 12.14 -3.58 -12.98
N ALA A 174 13.28 -3.99 -12.41
CA ALA A 174 14.05 -5.11 -12.93
C ALA A 174 13.22 -6.42 -12.92
N ALA A 175 12.47 -6.66 -11.85
CA ALA A 175 11.59 -7.82 -11.74
C ALA A 175 10.44 -7.79 -12.76
N ALA A 176 9.79 -6.63 -12.96
CA ALA A 176 8.72 -6.46 -13.94
C ALA A 176 9.24 -6.64 -15.38
N GLU A 177 10.41 -6.07 -15.72
CA GLU A 177 11.02 -6.25 -17.03
C GLU A 177 11.41 -7.71 -17.31
N GLU A 178 11.89 -8.43 -16.29
CA GLU A 178 12.17 -9.86 -16.39
C GLU A 178 10.89 -10.68 -16.63
N ALA A 179 9.83 -10.40 -15.87
CA ALA A 179 8.56 -11.11 -15.97
C ALA A 179 7.87 -10.85 -17.33
N VAL A 180 7.84 -9.60 -17.83
CA VAL A 180 7.33 -9.29 -19.19
C VAL A 180 8.17 -9.96 -20.27
N ARG A 181 9.48 -10.11 -20.08
CA ARG A 181 10.33 -10.81 -21.04
C ARG A 181 10.04 -12.31 -21.08
N ALA A 182 9.71 -12.90 -19.94
CA ALA A 182 9.32 -14.31 -19.84
C ALA A 182 7.94 -14.58 -20.47
N ASP A 183 6.97 -13.70 -20.23
CA ASP A 183 5.65 -13.76 -20.87
C ASP A 183 5.13 -12.36 -21.27
N PRO A 184 5.38 -11.96 -22.53
CA PRO A 184 4.89 -10.69 -23.05
C PRO A 184 3.36 -10.59 -23.20
N ALA A 185 2.65 -11.73 -23.16
CA ALA A 185 1.20 -11.77 -23.31
C ALA A 185 0.48 -11.61 -21.97
N ASN A 186 1.20 -11.67 -20.85
CA ASN A 186 0.62 -11.44 -19.53
C ASN A 186 0.32 -9.95 -19.32
N GLY A 187 -0.92 -9.55 -19.60
CA GLY A 187 -1.39 -8.17 -19.44
C GLY A 187 -1.26 -7.63 -18.01
N TYR A 188 -1.36 -8.50 -17.00
CA TYR A 188 -1.23 -8.08 -15.60
C TYR A 188 0.21 -7.68 -15.26
N VAL A 189 1.20 -8.47 -15.70
CA VAL A 189 2.62 -8.14 -15.54
C VAL A 189 3.00 -6.92 -16.39
N ALA A 190 2.42 -6.79 -17.60
CA ALA A 190 2.60 -5.58 -18.41
C ALA A 190 2.09 -4.32 -17.67
N LEU A 191 0.95 -4.40 -16.98
CA LEU A 191 0.45 -3.30 -16.16
C LEU A 191 1.40 -2.95 -15.01
N CYS A 192 1.97 -3.95 -14.35
CA CYS A 192 3.01 -3.76 -13.34
C CYS A 192 4.23 -3.00 -13.90
N LEU A 193 4.67 -3.34 -15.12
CA LEU A 193 5.76 -2.62 -15.78
C LEU A 193 5.39 -1.16 -16.13
N VAL A 194 4.13 -0.89 -16.50
CA VAL A 194 3.65 0.49 -16.70
C VAL A 194 3.82 1.31 -15.42
N TRP A 195 3.38 0.79 -14.27
CA TRP A 195 3.55 1.47 -12.98
C TRP A 195 5.01 1.65 -12.60
N ALA A 196 5.85 0.68 -12.93
CA ALA A 196 7.29 0.75 -12.70
C ALA A 196 7.97 1.83 -13.56
N TYR A 197 7.57 1.98 -14.81
CA TYR A 197 8.05 3.05 -15.67
C TYR A 197 7.58 4.43 -15.19
N ILE A 198 6.35 4.56 -14.71
CA ILE A 198 5.87 5.79 -14.07
C ILE A 198 6.76 6.17 -12.88
N HIS A 199 7.04 5.22 -11.99
CA HIS A 199 7.87 5.48 -10.81
C HIS A 199 9.30 5.92 -11.20
N GLN A 200 9.89 5.36 -12.25
CA GLN A 200 11.22 5.73 -12.73
C GLN A 200 11.24 7.05 -13.53
N GLY A 201 10.10 7.71 -13.71
CA GLY A 201 9.98 8.86 -14.60
C GLY A 201 10.05 8.52 -16.10
N ARG A 202 9.99 7.23 -16.48
CA ARG A 202 9.95 6.75 -17.88
C ARG A 202 8.52 6.83 -18.44
N PHE A 203 7.93 8.02 -18.41
CA PHE A 203 6.51 8.22 -18.70
C PHE A 203 6.11 7.92 -20.14
N ASP A 204 6.99 8.19 -21.11
CA ASP A 204 6.71 7.88 -22.51
C ASP A 204 6.67 6.36 -22.73
N ASP A 205 7.60 5.61 -22.14
CA ASP A 205 7.59 4.14 -22.18
C ASP A 205 6.33 3.58 -21.49
N ALA A 206 5.93 4.18 -20.36
CA ALA A 206 4.71 3.82 -19.64
C ALA A 206 3.45 4.07 -20.47
N GLU A 207 3.32 5.25 -21.09
CA GLU A 207 2.17 5.61 -21.92
C GLU A 207 2.12 4.71 -23.17
N GLU A 208 3.25 4.46 -23.83
CA GLU A 208 3.30 3.59 -25.00
C GLU A 208 2.84 2.16 -24.66
N LEU A 209 3.36 1.60 -23.57
CA LEU A 209 3.01 0.25 -23.11
C LEU A 209 1.53 0.16 -22.72
N ALA A 210 1.01 1.12 -21.94
CA ALA A 210 -0.39 1.15 -21.56
C ALA A 210 -1.32 1.32 -22.78
N LEU A 211 -0.95 2.18 -23.74
CA LEU A 211 -1.70 2.33 -24.99
C LEU A 211 -1.65 1.06 -25.85
N ARG A 212 -0.58 0.27 -25.80
CA ARG A 212 -0.54 -1.03 -26.48
C ARG A 212 -1.55 -1.99 -25.87
N MET A 213 -1.61 -2.07 -24.54
CA MET A 213 -2.60 -2.91 -23.83
C MET A 213 -4.03 -2.49 -24.18
N LEU A 214 -4.33 -1.19 -24.22
CA LEU A 214 -5.64 -0.66 -24.63
C LEU A 214 -5.99 -0.91 -26.11
N ARG A 215 -5.03 -1.22 -26.98
CA ARG A 215 -5.34 -1.66 -28.36
C ARG A 215 -5.80 -3.12 -28.38
N GLU A 216 -5.34 -3.93 -27.43
CA GLU A 216 -5.73 -5.33 -27.28
C GLU A 216 -7.11 -5.43 -26.61
N ASP A 217 -7.32 -4.68 -25.54
CA ASP A 217 -8.62 -4.49 -24.90
C ASP A 217 -8.88 -3.00 -24.58
N PRO A 218 -9.66 -2.29 -25.42
CA PRO A 218 -10.01 -0.89 -25.19
C PRO A 218 -10.92 -0.64 -23.98
N THR A 219 -11.49 -1.69 -23.38
CA THR A 219 -12.38 -1.60 -22.23
C THR A 219 -11.69 -1.91 -20.90
N ASP A 220 -10.42 -2.28 -20.94
CA ASP A 220 -9.62 -2.54 -19.74
C ASP A 220 -9.30 -1.22 -19.01
N GLU A 221 -9.89 -1.04 -17.83
CA GLU A 221 -9.64 0.13 -16.98
C GLU A 221 -8.24 0.14 -16.39
N GLY A 222 -7.59 -1.03 -16.27
CA GLY A 222 -6.25 -1.18 -15.70
C GLY A 222 -5.23 -0.25 -16.37
N PRO A 223 -4.95 -0.38 -17.67
CA PRO A 223 -4.08 0.52 -18.42
C PRO A 223 -4.71 1.89 -18.73
N ALA A 224 -6.03 2.06 -18.66
CA ALA A 224 -6.67 3.36 -18.86
C ALA A 224 -6.34 4.35 -17.73
N ILE A 225 -6.26 3.89 -16.48
CA ILE A 225 -5.90 4.70 -15.30
C ILE A 225 -4.53 5.39 -15.47
N PRO A 226 -3.41 4.67 -15.70
CA PRO A 226 -2.11 5.30 -15.87
C PRO A 226 -2.07 6.24 -17.07
N VAL A 227 -2.74 5.94 -18.19
CA VAL A 227 -2.82 6.87 -19.34
C VAL A 227 -3.51 8.19 -18.95
N ARG A 228 -4.63 8.14 -18.23
CA ARG A 228 -5.32 9.35 -17.75
C ARG A 228 -4.41 10.14 -16.81
N MET A 229 -3.77 9.47 -15.86
CA MET A 229 -2.86 10.08 -14.91
C MET A 229 -1.67 10.76 -15.61
N LEU A 230 -0.98 10.06 -16.51
CA LEU A 230 0.14 10.57 -17.29
C LEU A 230 -0.22 11.83 -18.07
N ARG A 231 -1.40 11.85 -18.71
CA ARG A 231 -1.89 13.02 -19.44
C ARG A 231 -2.24 14.19 -18.53
N THR A 232 -2.83 13.92 -17.37
CA THR A 232 -3.09 14.96 -16.37
C THR A 232 -1.80 15.59 -15.87
N VAL A 233 -0.82 14.77 -15.51
CA VAL A 233 0.51 15.23 -15.08
C VAL A 233 1.18 16.05 -16.17
N ARG A 234 1.23 15.55 -17.41
CA ARG A 234 1.79 16.29 -18.55
C ARG A 234 1.08 17.64 -18.77
N GLY A 235 -0.25 17.68 -18.65
CA GLY A 235 -1.02 18.93 -18.80
C GLY A 235 -0.83 19.94 -17.66
N ILE A 236 -0.49 19.48 -16.45
CA ILE A 236 -0.07 20.37 -15.35
C ILE A 236 1.30 20.93 -15.68
N MET A 237 2.24 20.08 -16.07
CA MET A 237 3.61 20.48 -16.36
C MET A 237 3.75 21.45 -17.53
N GLU A 238 3.00 21.22 -18.62
CA GLU A 238 2.93 22.16 -19.74
C GLU A 238 2.44 23.55 -19.31
N ARG A 239 1.57 23.62 -18.29
CA ARG A 239 1.05 24.89 -17.75
C ARG A 239 2.06 25.58 -16.84
N GLU A 240 2.74 24.82 -16.00
CA GLU A 240 3.73 25.33 -15.05
C GLU A 240 5.13 25.50 -15.66
N GLY A 241 5.33 25.09 -16.92
CA GLY A 241 6.62 25.17 -17.60
C GLY A 241 7.67 24.20 -17.05
N MET A 242 7.24 23.10 -16.44
CA MET A 242 8.09 22.08 -15.82
C MET A 242 8.33 20.91 -16.78
N ASP A 243 9.50 20.28 -16.73
CA ASP A 243 9.76 19.02 -17.43
C ASP A 243 9.73 17.77 -16.50
N MET A 244 9.60 16.57 -17.08
CA MET A 244 9.43 15.35 -16.28
C MET A 244 10.70 15.01 -15.48
N ALA A 245 11.86 15.41 -16.01
CA ALA A 245 13.13 15.18 -15.36
C ALA A 245 13.27 16.09 -14.14
N GLU A 246 12.66 17.27 -14.13
CA GLU A 246 12.54 18.14 -12.96
C GLU A 246 11.66 17.49 -11.89
N LEU A 247 10.45 17.01 -12.22
CA LEU A 247 9.59 16.31 -11.24
C LEU A 247 10.32 15.16 -10.52
N HIS A 248 11.02 14.32 -11.29
CA HIS A 248 11.77 13.20 -10.74
C HIS A 248 13.00 13.67 -9.95
N ARG A 249 13.72 14.68 -10.42
CA ARG A 249 14.87 15.26 -9.71
C ARG A 249 14.47 15.85 -8.36
N HIS A 250 13.26 16.43 -8.26
CA HIS A 250 12.70 16.98 -7.03
C HIS A 250 12.01 15.92 -6.15
N GLY A 251 12.04 14.63 -6.52
CA GLY A 251 11.52 13.55 -5.68
C GLY A 251 9.99 13.51 -5.53
N ILE A 252 9.25 14.23 -6.39
CA ILE A 252 7.79 14.39 -6.24
C ILE A 252 7.06 13.05 -6.43
N LEU A 253 7.54 12.21 -7.36
CA LEU A 253 6.93 10.89 -7.62
C LEU A 253 7.16 9.94 -6.46
N GLU A 254 8.39 9.93 -5.93
CA GLU A 254 8.80 9.13 -4.78
C GLU A 254 7.99 9.51 -3.54
N ARG A 255 7.74 10.82 -3.36
CA ARG A 255 6.85 11.33 -2.32
C ARG A 255 5.41 10.85 -2.52
N MET A 256 4.81 11.07 -3.69
CA MET A 256 3.44 10.61 -3.97
C MET A 256 3.27 9.11 -3.74
N TRP A 257 4.27 8.32 -4.14
CA TRP A 257 4.29 6.88 -3.93
C TRP A 257 4.39 6.51 -2.44
N THR A 258 5.26 7.21 -1.70
CA THR A 258 5.41 7.07 -0.26
C THR A 258 4.13 7.43 0.48
N ASP A 259 3.49 8.55 0.12
CA ASP A 259 2.23 8.99 0.72
C ASP A 259 1.11 7.96 0.48
N GLN A 260 1.03 7.41 -0.74
CA GLN A 260 0.06 6.37 -1.07
C GLN A 260 0.32 5.06 -0.31
N ARG A 261 1.59 4.64 -0.21
CA ARG A 261 1.99 3.50 0.61
C ARG A 261 1.55 3.70 2.05
N ASP A 262 1.89 4.86 2.60
CA ASP A 262 1.71 5.15 4.01
C ASP A 262 0.21 5.16 4.35
N ARG A 263 -0.64 5.68 3.45
CA ARG A 263 -2.11 5.60 3.57
C ARG A 263 -2.62 4.16 3.58
N LEU A 264 -2.12 3.32 2.67
CA LEU A 264 -2.55 1.91 2.59
C LEU A 264 -2.14 1.11 3.82
N LEU A 265 -0.96 1.42 4.39
CA LEU A 265 -0.45 0.76 5.58
C LEU A 265 -1.00 1.38 6.89
N GLY A 266 -1.81 2.44 6.82
CA GLY A 266 -2.28 3.16 8.00
C GLY A 266 -1.15 3.78 8.83
N VAL A 267 -0.07 4.20 8.14
CA VAL A 267 1.09 4.88 8.72
C VAL A 267 1.24 6.31 8.17
N ASP A 268 0.24 6.81 7.45
CA ASP A 268 0.16 8.20 6.99
C ASP A 268 0.02 9.21 8.15
N VAL A 269 0.00 10.50 7.80
CA VAL A 269 -0.13 11.60 8.76
C VAL A 269 -1.44 11.56 9.54
N VAL A 270 -2.59 11.29 8.91
CA VAL A 270 -3.90 11.23 9.58
C VAL A 270 -3.91 10.10 10.61
N SER A 271 -3.37 8.95 10.25
CA SER A 271 -3.20 7.80 11.14
C SER A 271 -2.28 8.14 12.32
N ALA A 272 -1.17 8.85 12.08
CA ALA A 272 -0.25 9.30 13.12
C ALA A 272 -0.92 10.29 14.09
N LEU A 273 -1.64 11.28 13.57
CA LEU A 273 -2.36 12.30 14.36
C LEU A 273 -3.44 11.65 15.22
N THR A 274 -4.23 10.73 14.64
CA THR A 274 -5.26 9.96 15.35
C THR A 274 -4.66 9.15 16.50
N ALA A 275 -3.50 8.51 16.28
CA ALA A 275 -2.80 7.75 17.32
C ALA A 275 -2.17 8.66 18.39
N LEU A 276 -1.81 9.90 18.04
CA LEU A 276 -1.19 10.87 18.95
C LEU A 276 -2.20 11.54 19.88
N GLU A 277 -3.41 11.84 19.40
CA GLU A 277 -4.48 12.53 20.12
C GLU A 277 -4.67 12.05 21.58
N PRO A 278 -4.91 10.73 21.86
CA PRO A 278 -5.11 10.26 23.23
C PRO A 278 -3.86 10.31 24.11
N LEU A 279 -2.69 10.58 23.52
CA LEU A 279 -1.40 10.66 24.20
C LEU A 279 -0.95 12.11 24.47
N LEU A 280 -1.68 13.10 23.94
CA LEU A 280 -1.31 14.50 24.12
C LEU A 280 -1.41 14.92 25.59
N PRO A 281 -0.41 15.65 26.12
CA PRO A 281 -0.49 16.21 27.46
C PRO A 281 -1.70 17.17 27.58
N PRO A 282 -2.39 17.23 28.74
CA PRO A 282 -3.49 18.18 28.94
C PRO A 282 -3.10 19.64 28.69
N ALA A 283 -1.83 20.00 28.91
CA ALA A 283 -1.32 21.33 28.62
C ALA A 283 -1.29 21.66 27.12
N VAL A 284 -1.05 20.66 26.26
CA VAL A 284 -1.10 20.83 24.79
C VAL A 284 -2.56 20.91 24.34
N LEU A 285 -3.40 19.98 24.79
CA LEU A 285 -4.83 19.98 24.45
C LEU A 285 -5.55 21.28 24.82
N ALA A 286 -5.14 21.92 25.92
CA ALA A 286 -5.71 23.18 26.38
C ALA A 286 -5.38 24.39 25.47
N THR A 287 -4.37 24.28 24.60
CA THR A 287 -3.95 25.36 23.70
C THR A 287 -4.32 25.11 22.25
N LEU A 288 -4.77 23.91 21.90
CA LEU A 288 -5.20 23.55 20.54
C LEU A 288 -6.53 24.22 20.19
N HIS A 289 -6.59 24.79 19.00
CA HIS A 289 -7.82 25.35 18.45
C HIS A 289 -8.70 24.23 17.85
N PRO A 290 -10.02 24.42 17.77
CA PRO A 290 -10.92 23.47 17.10
C PRO A 290 -10.51 23.26 15.62
N PRO A 291 -10.78 22.09 15.04
CA PRO A 291 -10.50 21.84 13.61
C PRO A 291 -11.37 22.72 12.70
N ILE A 292 -10.84 23.03 11.51
CA ILE A 292 -11.61 23.62 10.41
C ILE A 292 -12.17 22.48 9.54
N PRO A 293 -13.48 22.46 9.23
CA PRO A 293 -14.03 21.50 8.28
C PRO A 293 -13.46 21.68 6.86
N GLU A 294 -13.42 20.60 6.08
CA GLU A 294 -12.98 20.60 4.67
C GLU A 294 -13.94 21.42 3.78
N ASP A 295 -13.90 22.73 3.90
CA ASP A 295 -14.76 23.66 3.14
C ASP A 295 -13.98 24.27 1.96
N GLY A 296 -13.23 23.45 1.21
CA GLY A 296 -12.73 23.72 -0.16
C GLY A 296 -11.85 24.95 -0.41
N ASP A 297 -11.62 25.80 0.57
CA ASP A 297 -10.74 26.97 0.46
C ASP A 297 -9.29 26.52 0.59
N ASP A 298 -8.49 26.78 -0.45
CA ASP A 298 -7.05 26.58 -0.42
C ASP A 298 -6.44 27.47 0.67
N THR A 299 -6.06 26.86 1.78
CA THR A 299 -5.55 27.60 2.94
C THR A 299 -4.03 27.78 2.89
N GLY A 300 -3.33 27.15 1.95
CA GLY A 300 -1.87 26.98 1.97
C GLY A 300 -1.35 26.10 3.11
N ALA A 301 -2.21 25.72 4.06
CA ALA A 301 -1.86 24.87 5.20
C ALA A 301 -1.96 23.38 4.84
N CYS A 302 -1.31 22.53 5.64
CA CYS A 302 -1.48 21.08 5.54
C CYS A 302 -2.89 20.71 5.97
N GLU A 303 -3.71 20.28 5.00
CA GLU A 303 -5.13 19.95 5.16
C GLU A 303 -5.36 18.94 6.29
N GLU A 304 -4.50 17.93 6.38
CA GLU A 304 -4.57 16.91 7.42
C GLU A 304 -4.31 17.48 8.83
N LEU A 305 -3.51 18.54 8.95
CA LEU A 305 -3.25 19.18 10.24
C LEU A 305 -4.39 20.13 10.65
N VAL A 306 -4.88 20.96 9.74
CA VAL A 306 -5.95 21.93 10.07
C VAL A 306 -7.31 21.26 10.28
N SER A 307 -7.54 20.10 9.65
CA SER A 307 -8.70 19.24 9.92
C SER A 307 -8.59 18.47 11.23
N TRP A 308 -7.38 18.35 11.80
CA TRP A 308 -7.14 17.83 13.14
C TRP A 308 -7.27 18.92 14.22
N HIS A 309 -6.47 19.99 14.11
CA HIS A 309 -6.53 21.19 14.96
C HIS A 309 -6.02 22.42 14.19
N ASP A 310 -6.77 23.52 14.21
CA ASP A 310 -6.40 24.78 13.53
C ASP A 310 -5.37 25.61 14.32
N GLY A 311 -4.24 25.01 14.65
CA GLY A 311 -3.16 25.71 15.32
C GLY A 311 -3.31 25.83 16.85
N GLN A 312 -2.50 26.74 17.41
CA GLN A 312 -2.41 27.04 18.84
C GLN A 312 -2.15 28.53 19.07
N ASP A 313 -2.45 29.01 20.27
CA ASP A 313 -2.12 30.38 20.69
C ASP A 313 -0.60 30.66 20.64
N PRO A 314 -0.16 31.87 20.24
CA PRO A 314 1.24 32.29 20.32
C PRO A 314 1.84 32.10 21.73
N GLY A 315 3.06 31.54 21.77
CA GLY A 315 3.80 31.22 22.99
C GLY A 315 3.48 29.85 23.61
N ALA A 316 2.60 29.06 22.99
CA ALA A 316 2.18 27.75 23.52
C ALA A 316 3.14 26.58 23.19
N GLY A 317 4.27 26.82 22.54
CA GLY A 317 5.13 25.76 22.02
C GLY A 317 5.91 24.98 23.08
N ASP A 318 6.12 25.56 24.26
CA ASP A 318 6.75 24.88 25.41
C ASP A 318 5.96 23.65 25.87
N ALA A 319 4.64 23.65 25.65
CA ALA A 319 3.73 22.56 26.00
C ALA A 319 4.09 21.25 25.28
N TRP A 320 4.62 21.34 24.06
CA TRP A 320 5.03 20.19 23.27
C TRP A 320 6.31 19.53 23.75
N ARG A 321 7.16 20.28 24.46
CA ARG A 321 8.53 19.87 24.87
C ARG A 321 9.39 19.44 23.68
N LEU A 322 9.16 20.04 22.53
CA LEU A 322 10.00 19.88 21.36
C LEU A 322 11.23 20.80 21.48
N PRO A 323 12.38 20.42 20.91
CA PRO A 323 13.50 21.34 20.77
C PRO A 323 13.07 22.60 20.02
N GLY A 324 13.27 23.77 20.63
CA GLY A 324 12.92 25.05 20.03
C GLY A 324 11.49 25.54 20.30
N ASP A 325 10.73 24.89 21.19
CA ASP A 325 9.40 25.38 21.62
C ASP A 325 8.44 25.69 20.45
N PHE A 326 8.35 24.77 19.47
CA PHE A 326 7.44 24.89 18.33
C PHE A 326 5.97 24.65 18.72
N ARG A 327 5.07 25.44 18.14
CA ARG A 327 3.60 25.27 18.19
C ARG A 327 2.99 25.17 16.79
N LEU A 328 1.81 24.56 16.67
CA LEU A 328 1.06 24.51 15.42
C LEU A 328 0.61 25.92 15.01
N MET A 329 0.80 26.26 13.74
CA MET A 329 0.25 27.49 13.15
C MET A 329 -1.20 27.26 12.73
N SER A 330 -2.05 28.26 12.94
CA SER A 330 -3.40 28.27 12.39
C SER A 330 -3.40 28.57 10.88
N ALA A 331 -4.43 28.14 10.16
CA ALA A 331 -4.63 28.48 8.76
C ALA A 331 -4.69 30.00 8.53
N ALA A 332 -5.19 30.75 9.52
CA ALA A 332 -5.22 32.22 9.47
C ALA A 332 -3.81 32.83 9.56
N GLU A 333 -2.93 32.27 10.38
CA GLU A 333 -1.53 32.71 10.49
C GLU A 333 -0.74 32.40 9.23
N ILE A 334 -0.93 31.20 8.66
CA ILE A 334 -0.26 30.79 7.42
C ILE A 334 -0.64 31.75 6.29
N ARG A 335 -1.95 31.98 6.05
CA ARG A 335 -2.40 32.96 5.05
C ARG A 335 -1.88 34.38 5.29
N ALA A 336 -1.82 34.81 6.54
CA ALA A 336 -1.31 36.14 6.88
C ALA A 336 0.20 36.24 6.59
N MET A 337 0.95 35.17 6.83
CA MET A 337 2.37 35.08 6.52
C MET A 337 2.59 35.09 5.01
N ASP A 338 1.85 34.27 4.25
CA ASP A 338 1.98 34.20 2.79
C ASP A 338 1.66 35.55 2.16
N ALA A 339 0.59 36.22 2.60
CA ALA A 339 0.26 37.57 2.16
C ALA A 339 1.35 38.61 2.50
N ALA A 340 2.05 38.45 3.63
CA ALA A 340 3.15 39.33 4.01
C ALA A 340 4.41 39.08 3.16
N VAL A 341 4.72 37.81 2.87
CA VAL A 341 5.82 37.42 1.96
C VAL A 341 5.57 37.97 0.56
N GLU A 342 4.36 37.82 0.02
CA GLU A 342 3.98 38.34 -1.31
C GLU A 342 4.05 39.87 -1.36
N ALA A 343 3.62 40.54 -0.30
CA ALA A 343 3.62 42.01 -0.24
C ALA A 343 5.02 42.63 -0.14
N ASP A 344 5.98 41.95 0.50
CA ASP A 344 7.36 42.44 0.64
C ASP A 344 8.41 41.31 0.65
N PRO A 345 8.69 40.66 -0.51
CA PRO A 345 9.62 39.54 -0.58
C PRO A 345 11.03 39.87 -0.09
N ALA A 346 11.46 41.12 -0.20
CA ALA A 346 12.77 41.58 0.23
C ALA A 346 12.96 41.52 1.77
N SER A 347 11.88 41.63 2.54
CA SER A 347 11.89 41.45 3.99
C SER A 347 11.84 39.98 4.42
N TYR A 348 11.61 39.08 3.46
CA TYR A 348 11.40 37.65 3.64
C TYR A 348 12.32 36.81 2.73
N PRO A 349 13.64 37.07 2.70
CA PRO A 349 14.53 36.45 1.71
C PRO A 349 14.63 34.92 1.84
N GLN A 350 14.31 34.35 3.01
CA GLN A 350 14.24 32.90 3.22
C GLN A 350 13.02 32.23 2.56
N TRP A 351 12.07 33.02 2.09
CA TRP A 351 10.83 32.59 1.46
C TRP A 351 10.79 32.97 -0.03
N ALA A 352 11.90 33.46 -0.59
CA ALA A 352 11.98 33.80 -2.00
C ALA A 352 11.80 32.54 -2.86
N GLU A 353 10.70 32.48 -3.59
CA GLU A 353 10.39 31.41 -4.54
C GLU A 353 11.12 31.63 -5.87
N ASP A 354 12.45 31.52 -5.84
CA ASP A 354 13.27 31.68 -7.05
C ASP A 354 13.34 30.38 -7.88
N SER A 355 12.87 29.26 -7.32
CA SER A 355 12.90 27.91 -7.94
C SER A 355 11.84 26.96 -7.35
N LEU A 356 11.69 25.77 -7.94
CA LEU A 356 10.87 24.71 -7.34
C LEU A 356 11.46 24.20 -6.02
N ASP A 357 12.78 24.24 -5.84
CA ASP A 357 13.44 23.84 -4.59
C ASP A 357 13.05 24.74 -3.41
N SER A 358 12.55 25.94 -3.70
CA SER A 358 12.02 26.86 -2.69
C SER A 358 10.57 26.62 -2.33
N TYR A 359 9.82 25.68 -2.95
CA TYR A 359 8.45 25.37 -2.54
C TYR A 359 8.42 24.78 -1.12
N TYR A 360 7.48 25.25 -0.30
CA TYR A 360 7.31 24.78 1.06
C TYR A 360 5.84 24.80 1.50
N GLN A 361 5.55 24.08 2.57
CA GLN A 361 4.30 24.18 3.31
C GLN A 361 4.58 24.46 4.78
N GLN A 362 4.00 25.51 5.35
CA GLN A 362 4.22 25.90 6.75
C GLN A 362 3.34 25.07 7.69
N LEU A 363 3.90 24.55 8.78
CA LEU A 363 3.16 23.73 9.76
C LEU A 363 3.21 24.30 11.18
N MET A 364 4.41 24.63 11.66
CA MET A 364 4.65 25.05 13.04
C MET A 364 5.59 26.26 13.09
N THR A 365 5.55 27.03 14.17
CA THR A 365 6.50 28.11 14.45
C THR A 365 6.97 28.08 15.90
N ASP A 366 8.18 28.55 16.14
CA ASP A 366 8.71 28.78 17.49
C ASP A 366 8.45 30.19 18.03
N ASP A 367 7.68 31.01 17.30
CA ASP A 367 7.42 32.43 17.59
C ASP A 367 8.69 33.34 17.66
N ALA A 368 9.86 32.78 17.36
CA ALA A 368 11.17 33.45 17.35
C ALA A 368 11.75 33.56 15.92
N GLY A 369 10.94 33.29 14.89
CA GLY A 369 11.31 33.35 13.48
C GLY A 369 11.84 32.04 12.90
N GLY A 370 11.65 30.92 13.60
CA GLY A 370 11.77 29.56 13.08
C GLY A 370 10.44 28.99 12.66
N TYR A 371 10.46 28.22 11.58
CA TYR A 371 9.28 27.60 11.00
C TYR A 371 9.59 26.15 10.69
N LEU A 372 8.71 25.26 11.11
CA LEU A 372 8.72 23.88 10.69
C LEU A 372 7.93 23.80 9.38
N ILE A 373 8.62 23.39 8.32
CA ILE A 373 8.09 23.37 6.96
C ILE A 373 8.21 21.98 6.35
N VAL A 374 7.35 21.70 5.39
CA VAL A 374 7.49 20.57 4.47
C VAL A 374 8.14 21.09 3.21
N THR A 375 9.25 20.51 2.80
CA THR A 375 9.91 20.85 1.53
C THR A 375 9.17 20.23 0.34
N ILE A 376 9.55 20.59 -0.88
CA ILE A 376 9.02 19.94 -2.09
C ILE A 376 9.28 18.43 -2.11
N THR A 377 10.42 17.98 -1.58
CA THR A 377 10.81 16.56 -1.43
C THR A 377 9.98 15.83 -0.37
N GLY A 378 9.15 16.55 0.41
CA GLY A 378 8.33 15.98 1.48
C GLY A 378 9.01 15.91 2.83
N GLU A 379 10.28 16.31 2.92
CA GLU A 379 11.04 16.33 4.17
C GLU A 379 10.50 17.40 5.11
N LEU A 380 10.53 17.11 6.41
CA LEU A 380 10.20 18.08 7.43
C LEU A 380 11.48 18.78 7.88
N ALA A 381 11.55 20.10 7.74
CA ALA A 381 12.73 20.89 8.04
C ALA A 381 12.41 22.14 8.86
N ILE A 382 13.39 22.61 9.63
CA ILE A 382 13.35 23.91 10.29
C ILE A 382 13.98 24.95 9.37
N ARG A 383 13.21 25.95 8.96
CA ARG A 383 13.66 27.10 8.20
C ARG A 383 13.81 28.34 9.09
N ARG A 384 14.91 29.06 8.92
CA ARG A 384 15.22 30.32 9.64
C ARG A 384 15.85 31.35 8.71
N ALA A 385 15.62 32.62 8.99
CA ALA A 385 16.22 33.71 8.21
C ALA A 385 17.76 33.65 8.27
N GLY A 386 18.40 33.55 7.10
CA GLY A 386 19.86 33.53 6.97
C GLY A 386 20.56 32.23 7.37
N ALA A 387 19.81 31.14 7.54
CA ALA A 387 20.35 29.80 7.76
C ALA A 387 19.85 28.83 6.66
N GLU A 388 20.61 27.76 6.43
CA GLU A 388 20.14 26.63 5.63
C GLU A 388 19.05 25.85 6.39
N ASP A 389 18.15 25.21 5.65
CA ASP A 389 17.11 24.38 6.24
C ASP A 389 17.70 23.18 6.99
N GLU A 390 17.28 22.96 8.23
CA GLU A 390 17.70 21.83 9.06
C GLU A 390 16.63 20.72 8.99
N VAL A 391 16.91 19.65 8.26
CA VAL A 391 15.99 18.50 8.16
C VAL A 391 15.85 17.82 9.52
N VAL A 392 14.62 17.77 10.04
CA VAL A 392 14.29 17.16 11.33
C VAL A 392 13.70 15.76 11.20
N SER A 393 13.00 15.48 10.10
CA SER A 393 12.35 14.20 9.84
C SER A 393 12.18 13.97 8.34
N ALA A 394 12.08 12.71 7.92
CA ALA A 394 11.94 12.37 6.51
C ALA A 394 10.54 12.71 5.96
N SER A 395 9.52 12.82 6.83
CA SER A 395 8.17 13.25 6.46
C SER A 395 7.40 13.79 7.67
N ILE A 396 6.24 14.40 7.42
CA ILE A 396 5.31 14.82 8.47
C ILE A 396 4.81 13.61 9.28
N ALA A 397 4.43 12.53 8.58
CA ALA A 397 3.96 11.30 9.21
C ALA A 397 5.03 10.71 10.13
N ASP A 398 6.29 10.71 9.68
CA ASP A 398 7.42 10.20 10.44
C ASP A 398 7.61 10.97 11.75
N PHE A 399 7.56 12.30 11.69
CA PHE A 399 7.64 13.17 12.85
C PHE A 399 6.53 12.87 13.87
N PHE A 400 5.27 12.80 13.44
CA PHE A 400 4.16 12.55 14.38
C PHE A 400 4.19 11.14 14.97
N TRP A 401 4.55 10.12 14.19
CA TRP A 401 4.73 8.77 14.73
C TRP A 401 5.90 8.66 15.72
N GLU A 402 6.95 9.47 15.55
CA GLU A 402 8.00 9.60 16.57
C GLU A 402 7.46 10.25 17.85
N GLN A 403 6.57 11.24 17.72
CA GLN A 403 5.88 11.82 18.89
C GLN A 403 4.96 10.83 19.61
N VAL A 404 4.26 9.97 18.85
CA VAL A 404 3.46 8.85 19.40
C VAL A 404 4.37 7.91 20.20
N ALA A 405 5.48 7.46 19.61
CA ALA A 405 6.43 6.55 20.26
C ALA A 405 7.06 7.18 21.52
N ALA A 406 7.48 8.45 21.44
CA ALA A 406 8.07 9.18 22.58
C ALA A 406 7.10 9.32 23.77
N ARG A 407 5.79 9.24 23.52
CA ARG A 407 4.73 9.29 24.54
C ARG A 407 4.22 7.91 24.95
N GLY A 408 4.90 6.84 24.55
CA GLY A 408 4.57 5.46 24.92
C GLY A 408 3.47 4.82 24.06
N GLY A 409 3.07 5.45 22.95
CA GLY A 409 2.18 4.87 21.96
C GLY A 409 2.87 3.80 21.10
N ARG A 410 2.06 2.97 20.44
CA ARG A 410 2.54 2.00 19.45
C ARG A 410 2.80 2.74 18.14
N ASN A 411 4.03 2.70 17.64
CA ASN A 411 4.38 3.10 16.27
C ASN A 411 4.35 1.83 15.39
N PRO A 412 3.41 1.71 14.44
CA PRO A 412 3.27 0.53 13.59
C PRO A 412 4.27 0.51 12.43
N ARG A 413 4.99 1.61 12.17
CA ARG A 413 6.02 1.64 11.12
C ARG A 413 7.12 0.63 11.43
N PRO A 414 7.67 -0.06 10.40
CA PRO A 414 8.91 -0.79 10.56
C PRO A 414 9.96 0.17 11.11
N ARG A 415 10.74 -0.28 12.10
CA ARG A 415 11.81 0.55 12.65
C ARG A 415 12.71 0.99 11.50
N PRO A 416 12.94 2.30 11.31
CA PRO A 416 13.86 2.74 10.28
C PRO A 416 15.18 2.01 10.50
N GLN A 417 15.66 1.33 9.46
CA GLN A 417 17.03 0.82 9.50
C GLN A 417 17.91 2.04 9.79
N PRO A 418 18.84 1.98 10.76
CA PRO A 418 19.75 3.07 10.98
C PRO A 418 20.38 3.41 9.64
N ARG A 419 20.22 4.65 9.14
CA ARG A 419 20.89 5.12 7.93
C ARG A 419 22.33 4.64 8.08
N ALA A 420 22.79 3.81 7.15
CA ALA A 420 24.16 3.33 7.16
C ALA A 420 25.00 4.60 7.26
N GLN A 421 25.60 4.82 8.43
CA GLN A 421 26.44 5.99 8.64
C GLN A 421 27.45 5.94 7.51
N GLU A 422 27.52 6.98 6.69
CA GLU A 422 28.53 7.08 5.65
C GLU A 422 29.89 6.83 6.32
N VAL A 423 30.46 5.65 6.10
CA VAL A 423 31.75 5.22 6.63
C VAL A 423 32.87 5.74 5.74
#